data_AF-A0A4Q4UJ73-F1
#
_entry.id   AF-A0A4Q4UJ73-F1
#
_cell.length_a   1.000
_cell.length_b   1.000
_cell.length_c   1.000
_cell.angle_alpha   90.00
_cell.angle_beta   90.00
_cell.angle_gamma   90.00
#
_symmetry.space_group_name_H-M   'P 1'
#
loop_
_entity.id
_entity.type
_entity.pdbx_description
1 polymer ?
#
loop_
_entity_poly.entity_id
_entity_poly.type
_entity_poly.pdbx_seq_one_letter_code
_entity_poly.pdbx_strand_id
1 'polypeptide(L)'
;MSKTYTAKDVAEHKDEKNGGVWVIVDNGVYDVTTKSLTAPAPRPLDFLDEHPGGAKILKRMGGKNASKQFWKYHGDGVLQKYGPKLKIGELAETAKL
;
A
#
# COMPACT_ATOMS: atom_id res chain seq x y z
N MET A 1 -10.27 -14.65 -0.58
CA MET A 1 -9.82 -14.69 0.82
C MET A 1 -9.13 -13.37 1.12
N SER A 2 -9.83 -12.41 1.74
CA SER A 2 -9.21 -11.15 2.16
C SER A 2 -8.25 -11.44 3.31
N LYS A 3 -6.96 -11.19 3.15
CA LYS A 3 -5.99 -11.26 4.25
C LYS A 3 -6.18 -10.04 5.14
N THR A 4 -6.03 -10.23 6.44
CA THR A 4 -6.16 -9.17 7.42
C THR A 4 -4.80 -8.92 8.07
N TYR A 5 -4.37 -7.66 8.13
CA TYR A 5 -3.06 -7.26 8.68
C TYR A 5 -3.23 -6.24 9.79
N THR A 6 -2.42 -6.30 10.83
CA THR A 6 -2.48 -5.30 11.90
C THR A 6 -1.70 -4.03 11.54
N ALA A 7 -1.96 -2.92 12.23
CA ALA A 7 -1.13 -1.72 12.07
C ALA A 7 0.34 -1.98 12.42
N LYS A 8 0.63 -2.96 13.30
CA LYS A 8 1.99 -3.42 13.59
C LYS A 8 2.61 -4.12 12.39
N ASP A 9 1.93 -5.09 11.78
CA ASP A 9 2.41 -5.76 10.57
C ASP A 9 2.77 -4.75 9.48
N VAL A 10 1.86 -3.80 9.22
CA VAL A 10 2.12 -2.75 8.24
C VAL A 10 3.34 -1.91 8.64
N ALA A 11 3.45 -1.51 9.91
CA ALA A 11 4.57 -0.72 10.41
C ALA A 11 5.94 -1.40 10.26
N GLU A 12 5.99 -2.73 10.29
CA GLU A 12 7.22 -3.48 10.00
C GLU A 12 7.61 -3.34 8.53
N HIS A 13 6.62 -3.34 7.63
CA HIS A 13 6.76 -3.18 6.18
C HIS A 13 6.81 -1.68 5.79
N LYS A 14 7.85 -1.00 6.26
CA LYS A 14 8.09 0.43 5.96
C LYS A 14 9.00 0.68 4.76
N ASP A 15 9.78 -0.30 4.33
CA ASP A 15 10.75 -0.18 3.24
C ASP A 15 11.04 -1.52 2.55
N GLU A 16 11.56 -1.48 1.32
CA GLU A 16 11.90 -2.66 0.52
C GLU A 16 12.85 -3.65 1.24
N LYS A 17 13.65 -3.17 2.21
CA LYS A 17 14.55 -4.03 2.99
C LYS A 17 13.80 -4.83 4.06
N ASN A 18 12.67 -4.32 4.54
CA ASN A 18 11.83 -4.95 5.55
C ASN A 18 10.65 -5.74 4.93
N GLY A 19 10.84 -6.28 3.72
CA GLY A 19 9.80 -7.07 3.03
C GLY A 19 8.81 -6.24 2.23
N GLY A 20 8.98 -4.91 2.16
CA GLY A 20 8.14 -4.03 1.35
C GLY A 20 7.74 -2.72 2.04
N VAL A 21 7.24 -1.78 1.25
CA VAL A 21 6.50 -0.58 1.65
C VAL A 21 4.99 -0.86 1.59
N TRP A 22 4.36 -0.99 2.74
CA TRP A 22 2.90 -1.11 2.85
C TRP A 22 2.30 0.20 3.31
N VAL A 23 1.11 0.53 2.81
CA VAL A 23 0.38 1.74 3.19
C VAL A 23 -1.06 1.37 3.50
N ILE A 24 -1.62 2.07 4.49
CA ILE A 24 -3.02 1.89 4.87
C ILE A 24 -3.82 3.05 4.27
N VAL A 25 -4.84 2.74 3.48
CA VAL A 25 -5.81 3.72 2.97
C VAL A 25 -7.20 3.28 3.39
N ASP A 26 -7.85 4.13 4.16
CA ASP A 26 -9.08 3.84 4.89
C ASP A 26 -8.88 2.60 5.79
N ASN A 27 -9.51 1.47 5.45
CA ASN A 27 -9.34 0.17 6.07
C ASN A 27 -8.65 -0.87 5.16
N GLY A 28 -8.17 -0.46 3.99
CA GLY A 28 -7.42 -1.32 3.09
C GLY A 28 -5.92 -1.26 3.35
N VAL A 29 -5.24 -2.42 3.27
CA VAL A 29 -3.78 -2.50 3.25
C VAL A 29 -3.33 -2.71 1.82
N TYR A 30 -2.52 -1.77 1.36
CA TYR A 30 -2.01 -1.72 0.00
C TYR A 30 -0.50 -1.86 0.03
N ASP A 31 0.01 -2.77 -0.76
CA ASP A 31 1.43 -2.94 -0.96
C ASP A 31 1.80 -2.14 -2.23
N VAL A 32 2.70 -1.17 -2.09
CA VAL A 32 3.12 -0.28 -3.19
C VAL A 32 4.44 -0.69 -3.82
N THR A 33 4.93 -1.88 -3.47
CA THR A 33 6.25 -2.46 -3.79
C THR A 33 6.11 -3.69 -4.69
N THR A 34 4.97 -4.36 -4.67
CA THR A 34 4.69 -5.58 -5.42
C THR A 34 4.34 -5.20 -6.85
N LYS A 35 5.05 -5.75 -7.84
CA LYS A 35 5.06 -7.17 -8.25
C LYS A 35 3.64 -7.69 -8.44
N SER A 36 3.05 -7.34 -9.58
CA SER A 36 1.82 -7.94 -10.09
C SER A 36 1.80 -9.45 -9.81
N LEU A 37 0.93 -9.89 -8.89
CA LEU A 37 0.76 -11.29 -8.50
C LEU A 37 0.14 -12.15 -9.62
N THR A 38 -0.01 -11.62 -10.83
CA THR A 38 -0.58 -12.33 -11.98
C THR A 38 0.39 -12.60 -13.12
N ALA A 39 1.70 -12.29 -13.00
CA ALA A 39 2.64 -12.53 -14.11
C ALA A 39 3.96 -13.19 -13.68
N PRO A 40 4.34 -14.35 -14.26
CA PRO A 40 5.70 -14.87 -14.19
C PRO A 40 6.59 -14.04 -15.14
N ALA A 41 7.15 -12.93 -14.66
CA ALA A 41 8.09 -12.13 -15.45
C ALA A 41 9.26 -11.61 -14.60
N PRO A 42 10.50 -11.60 -15.14
CA PRO A 42 11.74 -11.39 -14.38
C PRO A 42 12.08 -9.92 -14.06
N ARG A 43 11.10 -9.02 -13.93
CA ARG A 43 11.33 -7.64 -13.45
C ARG A 43 10.15 -7.15 -12.60
N PRO A 44 10.36 -6.73 -11.34
CA PRO A 44 9.32 -6.05 -10.59
C PRO A 44 8.98 -4.73 -11.29
N LEU A 45 7.70 -4.48 -11.58
CA LEU A 45 7.22 -3.12 -11.81
C LEU A 45 7.10 -2.46 -10.43
N ASP A 46 8.08 -1.65 -10.07
CA ASP A 46 8.09 -0.86 -8.86
C ASP A 46 7.11 0.32 -9.03
N PHE A 47 5.86 0.17 -8.59
CA PHE A 47 4.91 1.28 -8.53
C PHE A 47 5.48 2.47 -7.74
N LEU A 48 6.44 2.23 -6.84
CA LEU A 48 7.25 3.26 -6.20
C LEU A 48 7.84 4.26 -7.21
N ASP A 49 8.51 3.79 -8.26
CA ASP A 49 9.21 4.65 -9.22
C ASP A 49 8.25 5.22 -10.28
N GLU A 50 7.22 4.46 -10.65
CA GLU A 50 6.20 4.88 -11.61
C GLU A 50 5.11 5.79 -10.98
N HIS A 51 5.11 5.96 -9.66
CA HIS A 51 4.12 6.79 -8.97
C HIS A 51 4.29 8.26 -9.41
N PRO A 52 3.26 8.90 -10.00
CA PRO A 52 3.36 10.28 -10.48
C PRO A 52 3.60 11.31 -9.36
N GLY A 53 3.28 10.97 -8.11
CA GLY A 53 3.64 11.76 -6.93
C GLY A 53 5.05 11.47 -6.37
N GLY A 54 5.82 10.61 -7.03
CA GLY A 54 7.16 10.18 -6.69
C GLY A 54 7.24 9.06 -5.64
N ALA A 55 8.32 8.27 -5.68
CA ALA A 55 8.59 7.20 -4.72
C ALA A 55 8.78 7.69 -3.28
N LYS A 56 9.29 8.93 -3.11
CA LYS A 56 9.65 9.48 -1.80
C LYS A 56 8.46 9.58 -0.84
N ILE A 57 7.27 9.95 -1.35
CA ILE A 57 6.09 10.07 -0.48
C ILE A 57 5.61 8.69 -0.04
N LEU A 58 5.65 7.69 -0.93
CA LEU A 58 5.29 6.31 -0.62
C LEU A 58 6.24 5.72 0.42
N LYS A 59 7.57 5.85 0.23
CA LYS A 59 8.58 5.43 1.22
C LYS A 59 8.41 6.12 2.58
N ARG A 60 8.00 7.40 2.59
CA ARG A 60 7.76 8.16 3.82
C ARG A 60 6.48 7.71 4.55
N MET A 61 5.49 7.26 3.79
CA MET A 61 4.22 6.73 4.30
C MET A 61 4.23 5.21 4.48
N GLY A 62 5.34 4.56 4.11
CA GLY A 62 5.59 3.15 4.37
C GLY A 62 5.38 2.82 5.84
N GLY A 63 4.59 1.79 6.08
CA GLY A 63 4.20 1.32 7.39
C GLY A 63 3.27 2.24 8.17
N LYS A 64 2.57 3.16 7.49
CA LYS A 64 1.69 4.14 8.13
C LYS A 64 0.34 4.26 7.43
N ASN A 65 -0.59 4.90 8.13
CA ASN A 65 -1.86 5.29 7.56
C ASN A 65 -1.70 6.53 6.67
N ALA A 66 -1.84 6.30 5.36
CA ALA A 66 -1.70 7.30 4.31
C ALA A 66 -3.05 7.87 3.85
N SER A 67 -4.17 7.44 4.43
CA SER A 67 -5.52 7.83 3.99
C SER A 67 -5.69 9.33 3.82
N LYS A 68 -5.27 10.12 4.81
CA LYS A 68 -5.39 11.59 4.75
C LYS A 68 -4.62 12.20 3.58
N GLN A 69 -3.39 11.73 3.34
CA GLN A 69 -2.58 12.21 2.22
C GLN A 69 -3.14 11.70 0.89
N PHE A 70 -3.59 10.45 0.84
CA PHE A 70 -4.19 9.87 -0.34
C PHE A 70 -5.40 10.68 -0.77
N TRP A 71 -6.39 10.86 0.10
CA TRP A 71 -7.62 11.63 -0.16
C TRP A 71 -7.38 13.10 -0.49
N LYS A 72 -6.30 13.69 0.04
CA LYS A 72 -5.92 15.08 -0.26
C LYS A 72 -5.48 15.27 -1.72
N TYR A 73 -4.84 14.27 -2.32
CA TYR A 73 -4.27 14.36 -3.67
C TYR A 73 -4.95 13.45 -4.70
N HIS A 74 -5.72 12.47 -4.25
CA HIS A 74 -6.37 11.44 -5.06
C HIS A 74 -7.83 11.26 -4.60
N GLY A 75 -8.73 11.07 -5.56
CA GLY A 75 -10.13 10.72 -5.29
C GLY A 75 -10.39 9.23 -5.40
N ASP A 76 -11.66 8.86 -5.17
CA ASP A 76 -12.13 7.47 -5.18
C ASP A 76 -11.82 6.75 -6.51
N GLY A 77 -11.90 7.45 -7.64
CA GLY A 77 -11.59 6.89 -8.96
C GLY A 77 -10.17 6.33 -9.09
N VAL A 78 -9.18 6.89 -8.38
CA VAL A 78 -7.81 6.34 -8.34
C VAL A 78 -7.80 5.05 -7.50
N LEU A 79 -8.50 5.06 -6.36
CA LEU A 79 -8.61 3.89 -5.50
C LEU A 79 -9.37 2.75 -6.18
N GLN A 80 -10.40 3.02 -6.97
CA GLN A 80 -11.10 2.00 -7.75
C GLN A 80 -10.23 1.42 -8.87
N LYS A 81 -9.36 2.24 -9.49
CA LYS A 81 -8.49 1.83 -10.60
C LYS A 81 -7.24 1.06 -10.14
N TYR A 82 -6.62 1.50 -9.05
CA TYR A 82 -5.35 0.96 -8.55
C TYR A 82 -5.51 0.15 -7.26
N GLY A 83 -6.49 0.48 -6.43
CA GLY A 83 -6.75 -0.20 -5.18
C GLY A 83 -6.84 -1.72 -5.32
N PRO A 84 -7.68 -2.32 -6.18
CA PRO A 84 -7.74 -3.78 -6.30
C PRO A 84 -6.45 -4.42 -6.85
N LYS A 85 -5.57 -3.65 -7.49
CA LYS A 85 -4.27 -4.15 -8.00
C LYS A 85 -3.18 -4.16 -6.93
N LEU A 86 -3.26 -3.21 -6.00
CA LEU A 86 -2.27 -3.00 -4.92
C LEU A 86 -2.76 -3.53 -3.57
N LYS A 87 -4.06 -3.78 -3.40
CA LYS A 87 -4.68 -4.26 -2.15
C LYS A 87 -4.23 -5.68 -1.91
N ILE A 88 -3.42 -5.86 -0.86
CA ILE A 88 -3.02 -7.18 -0.37
C ILE A 88 -3.97 -7.70 0.69
N GLY A 89 -4.78 -6.82 1.27
CA GLY A 89 -5.69 -7.17 2.35
C GLY A 89 -6.36 -5.97 2.99
N GLU A 90 -6.87 -6.18 4.20
CA GLU A 90 -7.60 -5.19 5.00
C GLU A 90 -6.92 -5.05 6.35
N LEU A 91 -7.04 -3.86 6.94
CA LEU A 91 -6.50 -3.60 8.26
C LEU A 91 -7.37 -4.34 9.27
N ALA A 92 -6.74 -5.12 10.15
CA ALA A 92 -7.39 -5.70 11.30
C ALA A 92 -7.93 -4.55 12.14
N GLU A 93 -9.24 -4.52 12.33
CA GLU A 93 -9.93 -3.58 13.19
C GLU A 93 -9.34 -3.70 14.61
N THR A 94 -8.31 -2.91 14.90
CA THR A 94 -7.93 -2.64 16.27
C THR A 94 -8.93 -1.58 16.70
N ALA A 95 -10.05 -2.07 17.24
CA ALA A 95 -11.13 -1.29 17.77
C ALA A 95 -10.61 -0.05 18.52
N LYS A 96 -11.17 1.11 18.17
CA LYS A 96 -11.33 2.30 19.03
C LYS A 96 -10.20 2.56 20.03
N LEU A 97 -9.39 3.58 19.75
CA LEU A 97 -8.89 4.47 20.79
C LEU A 97 -9.70 5.77 20.73
#